data_AF-A0A6I0EQB6-F1
#
_entry.id   AF-A0A6I0EQB6-F1
#
_cell.length_a   1.000
_cell.length_b   1.000
_cell.length_c   1.000
_cell.angle_alpha   90.00
_cell.angle_beta   90.00
_cell.angle_gamma   90.00
#
_symmetry.space_group_name_H-M   'P 1'
#
loop_
_entity.id
_entity.type
_entity.pdbx_description
1 polymer ?
#
loop_
_entity_poly.entity_id
_entity_poly.type
_entity_poly.pdbx_seq_one_letter_code
_entity_poly.pdbx_strand_id
1 'polypeptide(L)'
;MIRKASALAVVLMFAVRAGAQVGPDVITGSLSELERWGTVNGYTAFSVGTISCNIGDQNLEWIADSNRHPVIAQNLYRLKDGQFEQIGMSWLKHGFCALQQTLCSDQCNGGFGCLDYLSVNCSDPYSAGLNGNQFGLGPRSEVNPVTGSFPWPYGDYPIVNDLSFRLQVNNRDLNPSRNEGALYFIEGHYVHRQDATRDNDNNNASYRRVRVVGSEPNYNLFFVDGTTTQQMRPAILAWEDFDSTVKSATIDVPSDGRFIVAYKVTDNGDGTYNYEYAVYNMNSHRSGQSFTIPVTPGAIVTNVGYHDIDHHSGEGENGGAYKGTDWAVTVGDGFITWTTDDYDTDVNANALRWGTLFNFRFTANVAPGLSTAILGLFRPGTPDAVDVDVLGPGGDTTVPCGAIKKFVARCNPTSGKVIGKVVTNNDAYDGLPVEIGIDGNVRSVALVNRRAKYSRIAGPGSHTVELVTPAACKDPIEVNCD
;
A
#
# COMPACT_ATOMS: atom_id res chain seq x y z
N MET A 1 -55.38 -5.06 -22.17
CA MET A 1 -54.26 -6.01 -22.22
C MET A 1 -53.00 -5.25 -22.56
N ILE A 2 -52.08 -5.10 -21.62
CA ILE A 2 -50.61 -4.99 -21.76
C ILE A 2 -50.10 -5.09 -20.32
N ARG A 3 -49.57 -6.26 -19.96
CA ARG A 3 -48.92 -6.51 -18.66
C ARG A 3 -47.46 -6.08 -18.80
N LYS A 4 -47.02 -5.11 -18.00
CA LYS A 4 -45.59 -4.82 -17.83
C LYS A 4 -44.98 -5.92 -16.96
N ALA A 5 -44.03 -6.66 -17.51
CA ALA A 5 -43.24 -7.64 -16.78
C ALA A 5 -42.06 -6.92 -16.11
N SER A 6 -41.99 -6.97 -14.78
CA SER A 6 -40.81 -6.56 -14.02
C SER A 6 -39.75 -7.65 -14.11
N ALA A 7 -38.58 -7.33 -14.66
CA ALA A 7 -37.43 -8.22 -14.68
C ALA A 7 -36.77 -8.20 -13.28
N LEU A 8 -36.83 -9.33 -12.60
CA LEU A 8 -36.16 -9.56 -11.32
C LEU A 8 -34.69 -9.91 -11.61
N ALA A 9 -33.76 -8.99 -11.34
CA ALA A 9 -32.34 -9.27 -11.43
C ALA A 9 -31.90 -10.12 -10.23
N VAL A 10 -31.66 -11.41 -10.48
CA VAL A 10 -31.09 -12.33 -9.49
C VAL A 10 -29.58 -12.07 -9.43
N VAL A 11 -29.13 -11.38 -8.37
CA VAL A 11 -27.71 -11.27 -8.04
C VAL A 11 -27.31 -12.55 -7.32
N LEU A 12 -26.63 -13.47 -8.02
CA LEU A 12 -25.95 -14.60 -7.37
C LEU A 12 -24.74 -14.06 -6.60
N MET A 13 -24.84 -14.01 -5.27
CA MET A 13 -23.66 -13.89 -4.41
C MET A 13 -22.91 -15.22 -4.41
N PHE A 14 -21.82 -15.30 -5.17
CA PHE A 14 -20.82 -16.34 -4.95
C PHE A 14 -20.07 -16.03 -3.64
N ALA A 15 -20.23 -16.89 -2.65
CA ALA A 15 -19.33 -16.93 -1.51
C ALA A 15 -17.95 -17.39 -2.01
N VAL A 16 -17.02 -16.46 -2.22
CA VAL A 16 -15.61 -16.77 -2.48
C VAL A 16 -15.08 -17.43 -1.20
N ARG A 17 -14.93 -18.76 -1.23
CA ARG A 17 -13.95 -19.42 -0.38
C ARG A 17 -12.59 -18.90 -0.84
N ALA A 18 -11.77 -18.36 0.06
CA ALA A 18 -10.36 -18.14 -0.23
C ALA A 18 -9.78 -19.50 -0.64
N GLY A 19 -9.51 -19.67 -1.94
CA GLY A 19 -8.87 -20.86 -2.45
C GLY A 19 -7.45 -20.95 -1.91
N ALA A 20 -6.90 -22.16 -1.86
CA ALA A 20 -5.45 -22.30 -1.76
C ALA A 20 -4.83 -21.55 -2.95
N GLN A 21 -3.72 -20.85 -2.71
CA GLN A 21 -3.02 -20.09 -3.73
C GLN A 21 -2.47 -21.06 -4.79
N VAL A 22 -2.87 -20.87 -6.05
CA VAL A 22 -2.55 -21.81 -7.14
C VAL A 22 -1.37 -21.28 -7.93
N GLY A 23 -0.37 -22.11 -8.15
CA GLY A 23 0.84 -21.77 -8.88
C GLY A 23 1.98 -21.28 -7.99
N PRO A 24 3.08 -20.81 -8.61
CA PRO A 24 4.19 -20.22 -7.89
C PRO A 24 3.80 -18.91 -7.20
N ASP A 25 4.40 -18.62 -6.04
CA ASP A 25 4.19 -17.38 -5.29
C ASP A 25 5.50 -16.93 -4.65
N VAL A 26 6.05 -15.79 -5.07
CA VAL A 26 7.32 -15.28 -4.53
C VAL A 26 7.11 -14.14 -3.56
N ILE A 27 7.56 -14.32 -2.32
CA ILE A 27 7.57 -13.25 -1.32
C ILE A 27 8.99 -12.82 -0.96
N THR A 28 9.13 -11.58 -0.49
CA THR A 28 10.33 -11.13 0.22
C THR A 28 10.32 -11.71 1.63
N GLY A 29 10.93 -12.89 1.82
CA GLY A 29 10.97 -13.59 3.09
C GLY A 29 11.86 -12.94 4.15
N SER A 30 13.00 -12.37 3.76
CA SER A 30 13.86 -11.65 4.71
C SER A 30 14.67 -10.54 4.05
N LEU A 31 14.92 -9.47 4.81
CA LEU A 31 15.93 -8.46 4.54
C LEU A 31 17.09 -8.68 5.51
N SER A 32 18.20 -9.22 5.03
CA SER A 32 19.21 -9.89 5.85
C SER A 32 20.50 -9.09 6.06
N GLU A 33 20.86 -8.24 5.12
CA GLU A 33 22.15 -7.53 5.08
C GLU A 33 21.98 -6.09 4.59
N LEU A 34 22.91 -5.20 4.94
CA LEU A 34 22.95 -3.82 4.46
C LEU A 34 24.37 -3.50 3.99
N GLU A 35 24.48 -2.82 2.87
CA GLU A 35 25.76 -2.37 2.33
C GLU A 35 25.67 -0.90 1.91
N ARG A 36 26.76 -0.17 2.14
CA ARG A 36 26.93 1.23 1.73
C ARG A 36 28.00 1.30 0.64
N TRP A 37 27.69 1.98 -0.45
CA TRP A 37 28.57 2.04 -1.63
C TRP A 37 29.40 3.32 -1.73
N GLY A 38 28.96 4.41 -1.10
CA GLY A 38 29.66 5.68 -1.15
C GLY A 38 28.72 6.86 -1.22
N THR A 39 29.30 8.05 -1.36
CA THR A 39 28.57 9.32 -1.39
C THR A 39 29.07 10.17 -2.55
N VAL A 40 28.16 10.66 -3.38
CA VAL A 40 28.44 11.56 -4.50
C VAL A 40 27.39 12.66 -4.52
N ASN A 41 27.82 13.93 -4.62
CA ASN A 41 26.94 15.10 -4.78
C ASN A 41 25.79 15.20 -3.77
N GLY A 42 26.04 14.83 -2.51
CA GLY A 42 25.02 14.91 -1.45
C GLY A 42 24.02 13.76 -1.43
N TYR A 43 24.27 12.69 -2.18
CA TYR A 43 23.51 11.44 -2.10
C TYR A 43 24.42 10.31 -1.61
N THR A 44 23.87 9.38 -0.82
CA THR A 44 24.55 8.14 -0.41
C THR A 44 23.85 6.95 -1.04
N ALA A 45 24.62 5.99 -1.59
CA ALA A 45 24.07 4.74 -2.11
C ALA A 45 24.14 3.59 -1.10
N PHE A 46 23.09 2.79 -1.08
CA PHE A 46 22.97 1.57 -0.29
C PHE A 46 22.53 0.38 -1.16
N SER A 47 22.52 -0.80 -0.55
CA SER A 47 21.74 -1.96 -0.98
C SER A 47 21.39 -2.83 0.23
N VAL A 48 20.37 -3.67 0.07
CA VAL A 48 19.89 -4.61 1.08
C VAL A 48 19.94 -6.04 0.54
N GLY A 49 20.41 -6.97 1.35
CA GLY A 49 20.34 -8.39 1.04
C GLY A 49 18.90 -8.89 1.16
N THR A 50 18.44 -9.66 0.19
CA THR A 50 17.08 -10.19 0.14
C THR A 50 17.10 -11.70 0.15
N ILE A 51 16.17 -12.32 0.88
CA ILE A 51 15.93 -13.76 0.83
C ILE A 51 14.48 -13.96 0.38
N SER A 52 14.29 -14.45 -0.84
CA SER A 52 12.97 -14.79 -1.38
C SER A 52 12.46 -16.11 -0.84
N CYS A 53 11.14 -16.27 -0.83
CA CYS A 53 10.47 -17.53 -0.52
C CYS A 53 9.46 -17.87 -1.60
N ASN A 54 9.43 -19.13 -2.04
CA ASN A 54 8.30 -19.63 -2.84
C ASN A 54 7.26 -20.27 -1.91
N ILE A 55 6.19 -19.55 -1.61
CA ILE A 55 5.11 -20.02 -0.72
C ILE A 55 3.91 -20.62 -1.48
N GLY A 56 4.05 -20.76 -2.80
CA GLY A 56 3.02 -21.31 -3.68
C GLY A 56 2.97 -22.84 -3.67
N ASP A 57 2.31 -23.43 -4.66
CA ASP A 57 2.17 -24.89 -4.80
C ASP A 57 2.97 -25.50 -5.97
N GLN A 58 3.72 -24.66 -6.71
CA GLN A 58 4.54 -25.04 -7.85
C GLN A 58 5.91 -24.36 -7.82
N ASN A 59 6.92 -24.98 -8.44
CA ASN A 59 8.24 -24.38 -8.60
C ASN A 59 8.15 -23.08 -9.41
N LEU A 60 8.87 -22.05 -8.96
CA LEU A 60 9.04 -20.78 -9.67
C LEU A 60 10.30 -20.84 -10.53
N GLU A 61 10.28 -20.31 -11.74
CA GLU A 61 11.45 -20.21 -12.60
C GLU A 61 12.47 -19.19 -12.09
N TRP A 62 13.74 -19.44 -12.39
CA TRP A 62 14.89 -18.62 -12.01
C TRP A 62 16.00 -18.69 -13.08
N ILE A 63 15.60 -18.64 -14.35
CA ILE A 63 16.46 -18.91 -15.49
C ILE A 63 17.28 -17.66 -15.83
N ALA A 64 18.60 -17.74 -15.64
CA ALA A 64 19.56 -16.72 -16.07
C ALA A 64 19.44 -16.40 -17.58
N ASP A 65 19.97 -15.24 -17.98
CA ASP A 65 20.08 -14.84 -19.38
C ASP A 65 18.76 -14.89 -20.17
N SER A 66 17.65 -14.63 -19.48
CA SER A 66 16.30 -14.66 -20.03
C SER A 66 15.41 -13.66 -19.29
N ASN A 67 14.12 -13.56 -19.66
CA ASN A 67 13.13 -12.83 -18.86
C ASN A 67 12.30 -13.75 -17.93
N ARG A 68 12.83 -14.92 -17.58
CA ARG A 68 12.19 -15.94 -16.74
C ARG A 68 12.90 -16.07 -15.39
N HIS A 69 13.15 -14.93 -14.77
CA HIS A 69 13.73 -14.79 -13.42
C HIS A 69 13.15 -13.54 -12.75
N PRO A 70 13.27 -13.38 -11.42
CA PRO A 70 12.68 -12.24 -10.75
C PRO A 70 13.56 -11.01 -10.87
N VAL A 71 12.92 -9.85 -10.87
CA VAL A 71 13.56 -8.56 -10.69
C VAL A 71 13.22 -8.02 -9.30
N ILE A 72 14.18 -7.36 -8.65
CA ILE A 72 14.08 -7.02 -7.22
C ILE A 72 14.31 -5.52 -7.03
N ALA A 73 13.27 -4.82 -6.62
CA ALA A 73 13.29 -3.42 -6.23
C ALA A 73 13.70 -3.25 -4.76
N GLN A 74 14.43 -2.18 -4.47
CA GLN A 74 14.78 -1.76 -3.11
C GLN A 74 14.36 -0.30 -2.91
N ASN A 75 13.74 -0.01 -1.78
CA ASN A 75 13.26 1.34 -1.43
C ASN A 75 13.62 1.67 0.03
N LEU A 76 13.78 2.96 0.34
CA LEU A 76 13.97 3.46 1.71
C LEU A 76 12.93 4.51 2.04
N TYR A 77 12.36 4.43 3.23
CA TYR A 77 11.30 5.32 3.71
C TYR A 77 11.66 5.93 5.06
N ARG A 78 11.07 7.10 5.33
CA ARG A 78 11.18 7.82 6.60
C ARG A 78 9.79 8.16 7.12
N LEU A 79 9.52 7.81 8.38
CA LEU A 79 8.41 8.34 9.17
C LEU A 79 8.95 9.42 10.12
N LYS A 80 8.52 10.67 9.94
CA LYS A 80 8.94 11.80 10.77
C LYS A 80 7.78 12.77 10.92
N ASP A 81 7.51 13.24 12.14
CA ASP A 81 6.48 14.25 12.42
C ASP A 81 5.09 13.89 11.84
N GLY A 82 4.76 12.59 11.81
CA GLY A 82 3.51 12.09 11.26
C GLY A 82 3.46 11.95 9.73
N GLN A 83 4.58 12.15 9.03
CA GLN A 83 4.69 12.03 7.57
C GLN A 83 5.51 10.79 7.21
N PHE A 84 4.96 9.90 6.38
CA PHE A 84 5.63 8.71 5.86
C PHE A 84 6.03 8.93 4.40
N GLU A 85 7.31 9.15 4.13
CA GLU A 85 7.84 9.56 2.83
C GLU A 85 8.82 8.51 2.29
N GLN A 86 8.76 8.21 0.98
CA GLN A 86 9.83 7.48 0.30
C GLN A 86 10.99 8.43 0.05
N ILE A 87 12.18 8.09 0.54
CA ILE A 87 13.38 8.94 0.46
C ILE A 87 14.49 8.31 -0.39
N GLY A 88 14.28 7.08 -0.87
CA GLY A 88 15.23 6.42 -1.74
C GLY A 88 14.60 5.31 -2.56
N MET A 89 15.20 5.11 -3.73
CA MET A 89 14.82 4.09 -4.69
C MET A 89 16.09 3.53 -5.36
N SER A 90 16.09 2.24 -5.69
CA SER A 90 17.10 1.60 -6.55
C SER A 90 16.52 1.23 -7.91
N TRP A 91 17.38 0.97 -8.89
CA TRP A 91 17.05 0.12 -10.03
C TRP A 91 16.92 -1.36 -9.59
N LEU A 92 16.58 -2.24 -10.51
CA LEU A 92 16.18 -3.60 -10.20
C LEU A 92 17.33 -4.59 -10.31
N LYS A 93 17.54 -5.40 -9.27
CA LYS A 93 18.45 -6.54 -9.39
C LYS A 93 17.79 -7.66 -10.16
N HIS A 94 18.46 -8.17 -11.19
CA HIS A 94 18.03 -9.32 -11.98
C HIS A 94 18.46 -10.66 -11.36
N GLY A 95 17.52 -11.60 -11.22
CA GLY A 95 17.73 -13.01 -10.87
C GLY A 95 18.70 -13.74 -11.81
N PHE A 96 19.41 -14.75 -11.30
CA PHE A 96 20.22 -15.62 -12.16
C PHE A 96 20.13 -17.10 -11.78
N CYS A 97 20.03 -17.43 -10.49
CA CYS A 97 19.68 -18.78 -10.03
C CYS A 97 19.19 -18.77 -8.59
N ALA A 98 18.71 -19.92 -8.11
CA ALA A 98 18.17 -20.11 -6.78
C ALA A 98 18.86 -21.22 -5.97
N LEU A 99 19.28 -20.93 -4.73
CA LEU A 99 20.10 -21.79 -3.86
C LEU A 99 19.34 -22.77 -2.92
N GLN A 100 18.00 -22.82 -2.96
CA GLN A 100 17.14 -23.78 -2.22
C GLN A 100 17.39 -23.90 -0.71
N GLN A 101 17.37 -22.79 0.03
CA GLN A 101 17.54 -22.78 1.48
C GLN A 101 16.23 -22.97 2.24
N THR A 102 16.29 -23.13 3.57
CA THR A 102 15.15 -23.48 4.43
C THR A 102 14.55 -22.30 5.20
N LEU A 103 14.87 -21.05 4.88
CA LEU A 103 14.34 -19.89 5.63
C LEU A 103 12.80 -19.86 5.65
N CYS A 104 12.16 -20.25 4.55
CA CYS A 104 10.70 -20.24 4.44
C CYS A 104 10.05 -21.37 5.23
N SER A 105 10.70 -22.54 5.24
CA SER A 105 10.18 -23.76 5.85
C SER A 105 11.26 -24.85 5.85
N ASP A 106 11.24 -25.67 6.90
CA ASP A 106 12.02 -26.90 6.99
C ASP A 106 11.55 -28.00 6.01
N GLN A 107 10.43 -27.77 5.29
CA GLN A 107 9.90 -28.66 4.27
C GLN A 107 10.46 -28.38 2.86
N CYS A 108 11.44 -27.48 2.72
CA CYS A 108 12.14 -27.29 1.45
C CYS A 108 12.75 -28.61 0.98
N ASN A 109 12.36 -29.07 -0.20
CA ASN A 109 12.83 -30.31 -0.81
C ASN A 109 13.55 -30.08 -2.16
N GLY A 110 14.07 -28.87 -2.37
CA GLY A 110 14.83 -28.49 -3.55
C GLY A 110 16.18 -29.22 -3.66
N GLY A 111 16.80 -29.12 -4.83
CA GLY A 111 18.17 -29.60 -5.05
C GLY A 111 19.23 -28.69 -4.40
N PHE A 112 20.50 -28.92 -4.72
CA PHE A 112 21.61 -28.10 -4.22
C PHE A 112 22.27 -27.30 -5.35
N GLY A 113 22.85 -26.16 -4.99
CA GLY A 113 23.61 -25.31 -5.92
C GLY A 113 22.74 -24.28 -6.62
N CYS A 114 23.24 -23.77 -7.75
CA CYS A 114 22.64 -22.68 -8.52
C CYS A 114 21.62 -23.25 -9.51
N LEU A 115 20.36 -23.39 -9.07
CA LEU A 115 19.28 -23.97 -9.88
C LEU A 115 18.51 -22.89 -10.65
N ASP A 116 17.93 -23.27 -11.77
CA ASP A 116 17.11 -22.42 -12.64
C ASP A 116 15.64 -22.35 -12.22
N TYR A 117 15.33 -22.76 -10.97
CA TYR A 117 14.02 -22.68 -10.35
C TYR A 117 14.13 -22.56 -8.83
N LEU A 118 13.17 -21.91 -8.17
CA LEU A 118 12.95 -21.94 -6.72
C LEU A 118 11.82 -22.92 -6.39
N SER A 119 12.16 -24.01 -5.68
CA SER A 119 11.18 -25.00 -5.25
C SER A 119 10.20 -24.45 -4.23
N VAL A 120 9.01 -25.06 -4.20
CA VAL A 120 8.00 -24.82 -3.17
C VAL A 120 8.63 -24.95 -1.78
N ASN A 121 8.27 -24.05 -0.87
CA ASN A 121 8.77 -23.97 0.50
C ASN A 121 10.28 -23.66 0.64
N CYS A 122 11.00 -23.45 -0.46
CA CYS A 122 12.42 -23.11 -0.43
C CYS A 122 12.64 -21.60 -0.51
N SER A 123 13.84 -21.19 -0.08
CA SER A 123 14.32 -19.81 -0.14
C SER A 123 15.52 -19.65 -1.05
N ASP A 124 15.70 -18.43 -1.55
CA ASP A 124 16.90 -18.03 -2.28
C ASP A 124 17.45 -16.70 -1.73
N PRO A 125 18.70 -16.69 -1.20
CA PRO A 125 19.34 -15.45 -0.74
C PRO A 125 20.17 -14.77 -1.84
N TYR A 126 20.00 -13.46 -1.94
CA TYR A 126 20.95 -12.53 -2.55
C TYR A 126 21.54 -11.61 -1.47
N SER A 127 22.88 -11.54 -1.41
CA SER A 127 23.56 -10.62 -0.51
C SER A 127 23.32 -9.15 -0.90
N ALA A 128 23.58 -8.23 0.03
CA ALA A 128 23.52 -6.81 -0.28
C ALA A 128 24.48 -6.43 -1.43
N GLY A 129 25.64 -7.08 -1.51
CA GLY A 129 26.62 -6.88 -2.58
C GLY A 129 26.11 -7.29 -3.96
N LEU A 130 25.41 -8.43 -4.05
CA LEU A 130 24.77 -8.86 -5.31
C LEU A 130 23.63 -7.91 -5.69
N ASN A 131 22.82 -7.48 -4.72
CA ASN A 131 21.71 -6.55 -4.91
C ASN A 131 22.13 -5.11 -5.22
N GLY A 132 23.40 -4.76 -5.00
CA GLY A 132 23.97 -3.46 -5.36
C GLY A 132 24.97 -3.52 -6.51
N ASN A 133 25.13 -4.66 -7.19
CA ASN A 133 26.09 -4.79 -8.27
C ASN A 133 25.58 -4.13 -9.56
N GLN A 134 26.23 -3.05 -9.98
CA GLN A 134 25.82 -2.23 -11.13
C GLN A 134 25.76 -2.98 -12.46
N PHE A 135 26.47 -4.10 -12.61
CA PHE A 135 26.40 -4.94 -13.81
C PHE A 135 25.17 -5.87 -13.85
N GLY A 136 24.37 -5.91 -12.79
CA GLY A 136 23.16 -6.71 -12.66
C GLY A 136 21.91 -5.90 -12.35
N LEU A 137 21.98 -4.57 -12.49
CA LEU A 137 20.88 -3.64 -12.19
C LEU A 137 20.26 -3.10 -13.48
N GLY A 138 18.99 -3.45 -13.71
CA GLY A 138 18.20 -3.00 -14.86
C GLY A 138 17.14 -1.94 -14.47
N PRO A 139 16.69 -1.10 -15.42
CA PRO A 139 15.72 -0.05 -15.14
C PRO A 139 14.35 -0.61 -14.75
N ARG A 140 13.62 0.07 -13.85
CA ARG A 140 12.22 -0.23 -13.52
C ARG A 140 11.28 0.09 -14.67
N SER A 141 11.61 1.08 -15.50
CA SER A 141 10.79 1.54 -16.63
C SER A 141 10.50 0.44 -17.66
N GLU A 142 11.36 -0.58 -17.76
CA GLU A 142 11.21 -1.70 -18.71
C GLU A 142 10.33 -2.84 -18.20
N VAL A 143 9.93 -2.80 -16.92
CA VAL A 143 9.13 -3.84 -16.29
C VAL A 143 7.66 -3.47 -16.31
N ASN A 144 6.83 -4.37 -16.81
CA ASN A 144 5.40 -4.34 -16.57
C ASN A 144 5.10 -5.14 -15.28
N PRO A 145 4.82 -4.47 -14.15
CA PRO A 145 4.66 -5.13 -12.85
C PRO A 145 3.43 -6.04 -12.78
N VAL A 146 2.34 -5.72 -13.50
CA VAL A 146 1.11 -6.54 -13.55
C VAL A 146 1.32 -7.89 -14.21
N THR A 147 2.21 -7.95 -15.20
CA THR A 147 2.51 -9.20 -15.92
C THR A 147 3.83 -9.84 -15.49
N GLY A 148 4.65 -9.12 -14.74
CA GLY A 148 6.04 -9.45 -14.45
C GLY A 148 6.92 -9.58 -15.69
N SER A 149 6.48 -9.05 -16.84
CA SER A 149 7.21 -9.13 -18.12
C SER A 149 8.21 -7.98 -18.25
N PHE A 150 9.39 -8.30 -18.77
CA PHE A 150 10.45 -7.35 -19.10
C PHE A 150 11.28 -7.86 -20.28
N PRO A 151 11.99 -6.97 -21.01
CA PRO A 151 12.90 -7.36 -22.08
C PRO A 151 14.16 -8.03 -21.51
N TRP A 152 14.73 -8.98 -22.27
CA TRP A 152 16.07 -9.48 -22.02
C TRP A 152 16.87 -9.55 -23.33
N PRO A 153 18.10 -9.01 -23.39
CA PRO A 153 18.74 -8.20 -22.34
C PRO A 153 17.95 -6.90 -22.07
N TYR A 154 18.05 -6.38 -20.85
CA TYR A 154 17.51 -5.07 -20.50
C TYR A 154 18.36 -3.95 -21.11
N GLY A 155 17.83 -2.73 -21.13
CA GLY A 155 18.50 -1.57 -21.72
C GLY A 155 19.89 -1.29 -21.15
N ASP A 156 20.82 -0.94 -22.03
CA ASP A 156 22.19 -0.57 -21.65
C ASP A 156 22.25 0.90 -21.24
N TYR A 157 22.73 1.15 -20.01
CA TYR A 157 22.92 2.48 -19.46
C TYR A 157 24.33 2.63 -18.88
N PRO A 158 24.98 3.80 -19.04
CA PRO A 158 26.35 3.97 -18.60
C PRO A 158 26.44 4.04 -17.06
N ILE A 159 27.38 3.28 -16.49
CA ILE A 159 27.82 3.48 -15.11
C ILE A 159 28.68 4.74 -15.09
N VAL A 160 28.21 5.78 -14.39
CA VAL A 160 28.89 7.09 -14.32
C VAL A 160 29.66 7.30 -13.02
N ASN A 161 29.27 6.60 -11.94
CA ASN A 161 29.87 6.70 -10.61
C ASN A 161 29.39 5.55 -9.70
N ASP A 162 29.88 5.54 -8.46
CA ASP A 162 29.55 4.55 -7.42
C ASP A 162 28.07 4.55 -6.97
N LEU A 163 27.25 5.49 -7.41
CA LEU A 163 25.82 5.53 -7.07
C LEU A 163 24.93 4.96 -8.17
N SER A 164 25.44 4.83 -9.41
CA SER A 164 24.62 4.47 -10.57
C SER A 164 23.79 3.22 -10.28
N PHE A 165 22.47 3.31 -10.51
CA PHE A 165 21.49 2.22 -10.38
C PHE A 165 21.21 1.73 -8.94
N ARG A 166 22.06 2.02 -7.96
CA ARG A 166 21.89 1.57 -6.56
C ARG A 166 20.77 2.33 -5.84
N LEU A 167 20.42 1.91 -4.63
CA LEU A 167 19.46 2.63 -3.77
C LEU A 167 20.07 3.99 -3.37
N GLN A 168 19.67 5.06 -4.05
CA GLN A 168 20.17 6.42 -3.78
C GLN A 168 19.26 7.14 -2.79
N VAL A 169 19.86 7.83 -1.82
CA VAL A 169 19.15 8.60 -0.80
C VAL A 169 19.82 9.95 -0.63
N ASN A 170 19.04 11.04 -0.61
CA ASN A 170 19.58 12.37 -0.34
C ASN A 170 20.08 12.45 1.11
N ASN A 171 21.29 12.97 1.31
CA ASN A 171 21.91 13.06 2.63
C ASN A 171 21.14 13.96 3.60
N ARG A 172 20.32 14.89 3.09
CA ARG A 172 19.42 15.69 3.93
C ARG A 172 18.38 14.83 4.64
N ASP A 173 17.95 13.73 4.02
CA ASP A 173 16.98 12.81 4.61
C ASP A 173 17.61 11.82 5.57
N LEU A 174 18.92 11.58 5.45
CA LEU A 174 19.70 10.76 6.36
C LEU A 174 20.19 11.52 7.59
N ASN A 175 20.35 12.85 7.49
CA ASN A 175 20.99 13.65 8.53
C ASN A 175 20.22 13.60 9.87
N PRO A 176 20.77 12.96 10.94
CA PRO A 176 20.06 12.81 12.20
C PRO A 176 19.73 14.15 12.88
N SER A 177 20.55 15.19 12.68
CA SER A 177 20.28 16.52 13.25
C SER A 177 19.11 17.25 12.58
N ARG A 178 18.74 16.86 11.36
CA ARG A 178 17.58 17.39 10.62
C ARG A 178 16.33 16.53 10.81
N ASN A 179 16.52 15.28 11.19
CA ASN A 179 15.50 14.25 11.25
C ASN A 179 15.46 13.62 12.64
N GLU A 180 15.51 14.45 13.68
CA GLU A 180 15.35 14.01 15.06
C GLU A 180 14.00 13.30 15.21
N GLY A 181 13.98 12.19 15.95
CA GLY A 181 12.78 11.36 16.14
C GLY A 181 12.35 10.53 14.92
N ALA A 182 13.03 10.65 13.78
CA ALA A 182 12.64 9.93 12.57
C ALA A 182 12.88 8.42 12.67
N LEU A 183 11.96 7.68 12.08
CA LEU A 183 11.97 6.23 11.98
C LEU A 183 12.22 5.85 10.51
N TYR A 184 13.20 4.97 10.21
CA TYR A 184 13.52 4.55 8.84
C TYR A 184 13.18 3.08 8.52
N PHE A 185 12.74 2.82 7.30
CA PHE A 185 12.29 1.50 6.87
C PHE A 185 12.87 1.17 5.50
N ILE A 186 13.49 0.01 5.36
CA ILE A 186 13.98 -0.49 4.07
C ILE A 186 13.03 -1.58 3.57
N GLU A 187 12.80 -1.60 2.26
CA GLU A 187 11.87 -2.51 1.59
C GLU A 187 12.60 -3.30 0.50
N GLY A 188 12.22 -4.57 0.36
CA GLY A 188 12.47 -5.37 -0.83
C GLY A 188 11.16 -5.75 -1.48
N HIS A 189 11.11 -5.73 -2.81
CA HIS A 189 9.92 -6.05 -3.59
C HIS A 189 10.32 -6.86 -4.82
N TYR A 190 9.86 -8.11 -4.88
CA TYR A 190 10.10 -9.02 -5.99
C TYR A 190 9.00 -8.90 -7.04
N VAL A 191 9.35 -8.93 -8.31
CA VAL A 191 8.40 -9.08 -9.41
C VAL A 191 8.82 -10.28 -10.24
N HIS A 192 7.90 -11.22 -10.46
CA HIS A 192 8.13 -12.39 -11.32
C HIS A 192 6.91 -12.67 -12.19
N ARG A 193 7.13 -13.03 -13.47
CA ARG A 193 6.06 -13.30 -14.42
C ARG A 193 5.09 -14.41 -13.97
N GLN A 194 5.62 -15.53 -13.48
CA GLN A 194 4.76 -16.66 -13.04
C GLN A 194 3.98 -16.38 -11.75
N ASP A 195 4.47 -15.44 -10.94
CA ASP A 195 3.79 -14.97 -9.73
C ASP A 195 2.64 -14.03 -10.11
N ALA A 196 2.94 -13.01 -10.92
CA ALA A 196 1.97 -12.04 -11.42
C ALA A 196 0.87 -12.66 -12.31
N THR A 197 1.22 -13.58 -13.21
CA THR A 197 0.21 -14.29 -14.06
C THR A 197 -0.65 -15.31 -13.30
N ARG A 198 -0.47 -15.42 -11.99
CA ARG A 198 -1.30 -16.20 -11.07
C ARG A 198 -2.06 -15.32 -10.08
N ASP A 199 -1.97 -14.00 -10.21
CA ASP A 199 -2.54 -13.01 -9.29
C ASP A 199 -2.00 -13.16 -7.85
N ASN A 200 -0.77 -13.66 -7.72
CA ASN A 200 -0.10 -13.89 -6.43
C ASN A 200 0.78 -12.70 -6.00
N ASP A 201 1.02 -11.74 -6.89
CA ASP A 201 1.98 -10.64 -6.79
C ASP A 201 1.57 -9.48 -5.86
N ASN A 202 0.54 -9.66 -5.05
CA ASN A 202 0.05 -8.66 -4.10
C ASN A 202 0.60 -8.84 -2.67
N ASN A 203 1.57 -9.74 -2.49
CA ASN A 203 2.20 -10.10 -1.21
C ASN A 203 3.75 -10.10 -1.27
N ASN A 204 4.33 -9.63 -2.38
CA ASN A 204 5.74 -9.82 -2.74
C ASN A 204 6.68 -8.71 -2.23
N ALA A 205 6.14 -7.72 -1.52
CA ALA A 205 6.88 -6.65 -0.85
C ALA A 205 6.91 -6.84 0.67
N SER A 206 8.07 -6.58 1.28
CA SER A 206 8.27 -6.67 2.74
C SER A 206 9.19 -5.55 3.22
N TYR A 207 8.96 -5.04 4.43
CA TYR A 207 9.80 -4.01 5.05
C TYR A 207 10.55 -4.50 6.29
N ARG A 208 11.62 -3.78 6.65
CA ARG A 208 12.32 -3.94 7.94
C ARG A 208 12.81 -2.60 8.47
N ARG A 209 12.80 -2.43 9.79
CA ARG A 209 13.31 -1.24 10.48
C ARG A 209 14.82 -1.10 10.32
N VAL A 210 15.26 0.08 9.91
CA VAL A 210 16.67 0.48 9.93
C VAL A 210 16.85 1.78 10.73
N ARG A 211 18.09 2.04 11.12
CA ARG A 211 18.50 3.30 11.75
C ARG A 211 19.68 3.88 10.97
N VAL A 212 19.71 5.20 10.87
CA VAL A 212 20.84 5.93 10.29
C VAL A 212 21.86 6.24 11.38
N VAL A 213 23.13 6.02 11.07
CA VAL A 213 24.26 6.31 11.98
C VAL A 213 25.34 7.04 11.21
N GLY A 214 26.09 7.88 11.90
CA GLY A 214 27.19 8.66 11.32
C GLY A 214 26.78 10.10 11.02
N SER A 215 27.57 10.73 10.17
CA SER A 215 27.50 12.15 9.85
C SER A 215 27.98 12.36 8.42
N GLU A 216 27.58 13.45 7.78
CA GLU A 216 28.04 13.83 6.44
C GLU A 216 29.57 13.69 6.30
N PRO A 217 30.09 13.06 5.24
CA PRO A 217 29.37 12.38 4.15
C PRO A 217 29.09 10.88 4.38
N ASN A 218 29.37 10.35 5.57
CA ASN A 218 29.42 8.93 5.86
C ASN A 218 28.22 8.44 6.69
N TYR A 219 27.03 8.53 6.11
CA TYR A 219 25.83 7.92 6.70
C TYR A 219 25.81 6.41 6.41
N ASN A 220 25.56 5.60 7.44
CA ASN A 220 25.40 4.15 7.35
C ASN A 220 24.02 3.73 7.84
N LEU A 221 23.52 2.61 7.30
CA LEU A 221 22.30 1.97 7.77
C LEU A 221 22.63 0.73 8.59
N PHE A 222 21.91 0.54 9.69
CA PHE A 222 21.92 -0.70 10.47
C PHE A 222 20.49 -1.13 10.71
N PHE A 223 20.22 -2.44 10.74
CA PHE A 223 18.94 -2.91 11.24
C PHE A 223 18.76 -2.50 12.70
N VAL A 224 17.51 -2.20 13.07
CA VAL A 224 17.18 -1.93 14.47
C VAL A 224 17.13 -3.26 15.21
N ASP A 225 17.85 -3.36 16.33
CA ASP A 225 17.91 -4.57 17.15
C ASP A 225 16.50 -5.01 17.60
N GLY A 226 16.27 -6.32 17.60
CA GLY A 226 14.98 -6.90 17.98
C GLY A 226 13.88 -6.76 16.92
N THR A 227 14.15 -6.14 15.76
CA THR A 227 13.19 -6.05 14.66
C THR A 227 13.47 -7.11 13.59
N THR A 228 12.40 -7.70 13.06
CA THR A 228 12.44 -8.66 11.96
C THR A 228 11.77 -8.09 10.72
N THR A 229 12.02 -8.72 9.57
CA THR A 229 11.29 -8.45 8.34
C THR A 229 9.79 -8.67 8.58
N GLN A 230 8.98 -7.68 8.23
CA GLN A 230 7.53 -7.80 8.18
C GLN A 230 7.17 -8.38 6.81
N GLN A 231 7.10 -9.71 6.74
CA GLN A 231 6.84 -10.43 5.48
C GLN A 231 5.48 -10.04 4.89
N MET A 232 5.42 -9.91 3.57
CA MET A 232 4.20 -9.63 2.80
C MET A 232 3.51 -8.31 3.17
N ARG A 233 4.25 -7.38 3.78
CA ARG A 233 3.80 -6.02 4.11
C ARG A 233 4.67 -5.01 3.39
N PRO A 234 4.16 -4.28 2.37
CA PRO A 234 4.89 -3.15 1.80
C PRO A 234 5.11 -2.07 2.86
N ALA A 235 6.17 -1.29 2.71
CA ALA A 235 6.64 -0.35 3.73
C ALA A 235 5.63 0.74 4.06
N ILE A 236 4.74 1.12 3.15
CA ILE A 236 3.64 2.06 3.45
C ILE A 236 2.81 1.63 4.67
N LEU A 237 2.64 0.32 4.89
CA LEU A 237 1.91 -0.20 6.05
C LEU A 237 2.68 -0.03 7.37
N ALA A 238 3.98 0.29 7.31
CA ALA A 238 4.72 0.66 8.50
C ALA A 238 4.22 1.98 9.13
N TRP A 239 3.51 2.82 8.38
CA TRP A 239 2.91 4.02 8.94
C TRP A 239 1.81 3.68 9.95
N GLU A 240 0.86 2.80 9.59
CA GLU A 240 -0.18 2.31 10.51
C GLU A 240 0.37 1.42 11.63
N ASP A 241 1.43 0.66 11.36
CA ASP A 241 2.08 -0.20 12.37
C ASP A 241 2.72 0.62 13.50
N PHE A 242 3.15 1.85 13.22
CA PHE A 242 3.82 2.74 14.18
C PHE A 242 2.99 3.96 14.60
N ASP A 243 1.86 4.19 13.96
CA ASP A 243 0.87 5.22 14.30
C ASP A 243 -0.55 4.69 14.08
N SER A 244 -1.22 4.29 15.16
CA SER A 244 -2.55 3.69 15.12
C SER A 244 -3.67 4.64 14.71
N THR A 245 -3.38 5.94 14.56
CA THR A 245 -4.33 6.94 14.04
C THR A 245 -4.37 6.97 12.51
N VAL A 246 -3.37 6.36 11.86
CA VAL A 246 -3.33 6.20 10.40
C VAL A 246 -4.34 5.16 9.98
N LYS A 247 -4.96 5.41 8.82
CA LYS A 247 -5.83 4.47 8.13
C LYS A 247 -5.26 4.16 6.77
N SER A 248 -5.55 2.97 6.27
CA SER A 248 -5.12 2.54 4.94
C SER A 248 -6.30 1.97 4.13
N ALA A 249 -6.24 2.18 2.83
CA ALA A 249 -7.19 1.66 1.86
C ALA A 249 -6.44 1.12 0.65
N THR A 250 -6.90 -0.01 0.12
CA THR A 250 -6.34 -0.63 -1.08
C THR A 250 -7.26 -0.33 -2.27
N ILE A 251 -6.65 0.00 -3.40
CA ILE A 251 -7.35 0.22 -4.66
C ILE A 251 -6.84 -0.81 -5.66
N ASP A 252 -7.71 -1.70 -6.12
CA ASP A 252 -7.42 -2.63 -7.21
C ASP A 252 -7.97 -2.05 -8.51
N VAL A 253 -7.09 -1.68 -9.45
CA VAL A 253 -7.49 -1.20 -10.77
C VAL A 253 -7.97 -2.39 -11.59
N PRO A 254 -9.19 -2.36 -12.17
CA PRO A 254 -9.69 -3.46 -12.97
C PRO A 254 -8.73 -3.84 -14.11
N SER A 255 -8.33 -5.12 -14.15
CA SER A 255 -7.42 -5.67 -15.17
C SER A 255 -6.03 -5.01 -15.21
N ASP A 256 -5.61 -4.36 -14.13
CA ASP A 256 -4.26 -3.83 -13.95
C ASP A 256 -3.77 -4.17 -12.53
N GLY A 257 -3.05 -3.27 -11.84
CA GLY A 257 -2.48 -3.53 -10.52
C GLY A 257 -3.14 -2.73 -9.41
N ARG A 258 -2.39 -2.59 -8.32
CA ARG A 258 -2.84 -2.13 -7.02
C ARG A 258 -2.13 -0.86 -6.58
N PHE A 259 -2.91 0.01 -5.93
CA PHE A 259 -2.42 1.10 -5.11
C PHE A 259 -2.81 0.88 -3.64
N ILE A 260 -2.04 1.50 -2.73
CA ILE A 260 -2.38 1.60 -1.32
C ILE A 260 -2.34 3.09 -0.96
N VAL A 261 -3.43 3.58 -0.38
CA VAL A 261 -3.51 4.93 0.18
C VAL A 261 -3.48 4.82 1.70
N ALA A 262 -2.48 5.40 2.33
CA ALA A 262 -2.44 5.59 3.78
C ALA A 262 -2.69 7.06 4.09
N TYR A 263 -3.44 7.37 5.15
CA TYR A 263 -3.78 8.74 5.48
C TYR A 263 -3.97 8.97 6.97
N LYS A 264 -3.73 10.21 7.39
CA LYS A 264 -3.91 10.70 8.76
C LYS A 264 -4.52 12.09 8.75
N VAL A 265 -5.43 12.34 9.69
CA VAL A 265 -5.90 13.67 10.01
C VAL A 265 -5.53 14.04 11.44
N THR A 266 -4.92 15.20 11.62
CA THR A 266 -4.51 15.71 12.94
C THR A 266 -5.29 16.98 13.27
N ASP A 267 -5.96 16.99 14.42
CA ASP A 267 -6.58 18.19 14.99
C ASP A 267 -5.49 19.08 15.60
N ASN A 268 -5.38 20.33 15.15
CA ASN A 268 -4.39 21.28 15.63
C ASN A 268 -4.83 21.97 16.95
N GLY A 269 -6.06 21.74 17.41
CA GLY A 269 -6.62 22.32 18.64
C GLY A 269 -7.05 23.78 18.51
N ASP A 270 -6.98 24.35 17.30
CA ASP A 270 -7.30 25.74 16.97
C ASP A 270 -8.45 25.87 15.96
N GLY A 271 -9.15 24.77 15.69
CA GLY A 271 -10.21 24.70 14.67
C GLY A 271 -9.69 24.41 13.26
N THR A 272 -8.39 24.15 13.10
CA THR A 272 -7.79 23.66 11.85
C THR A 272 -7.34 22.21 11.98
N TYR A 273 -7.25 21.55 10.83
CA TYR A 273 -6.93 20.13 10.72
C TYR A 273 -5.88 19.92 9.63
N ASN A 274 -4.83 19.17 9.94
CA ASN A 274 -3.83 18.75 8.95
C ASN A 274 -4.25 17.42 8.34
N TYR A 275 -4.33 17.38 7.02
CA TYR A 275 -4.59 16.18 6.23
C TYR A 275 -3.29 15.75 5.56
N GLU A 276 -2.88 14.51 5.79
CA GLU A 276 -1.70 13.89 5.17
C GLU A 276 -2.14 12.59 4.49
N TYR A 277 -1.80 12.44 3.20
CA TYR A 277 -2.05 11.24 2.41
C TYR A 277 -0.72 10.77 1.81
N ALA A 278 -0.51 9.46 1.79
CA ALA A 278 0.55 8.78 1.08
C ALA A 278 -0.08 7.77 0.11
N VAL A 279 0.23 7.88 -1.18
CA VAL A 279 -0.27 6.97 -2.21
C VAL A 279 0.91 6.17 -2.76
N TYR A 280 0.93 4.87 -2.47
CA TYR A 280 1.90 3.91 -2.98
C TYR A 280 1.31 3.16 -4.17
N ASN A 281 1.98 3.23 -5.32
CA ASN A 281 1.70 2.33 -6.42
C ASN A 281 2.50 1.04 -6.20
N MET A 282 1.83 -0.05 -5.84
CA MET A 282 2.50 -1.33 -5.65
C MET A 282 2.92 -1.91 -7.00
N ASN A 283 1.95 -2.18 -7.87
CA ASN A 283 2.17 -2.91 -9.13
C ASN A 283 1.23 -2.45 -10.26
N SER A 284 0.56 -1.31 -10.18
CA SER A 284 -0.23 -0.77 -11.30
C SER A 284 0.70 -0.29 -12.42
N HIS A 285 0.58 -0.90 -13.60
CA HIS A 285 1.30 -0.43 -14.78
C HIS A 285 0.68 0.86 -15.32
N ARG A 286 -0.64 1.05 -15.10
CA ARG A 286 -1.36 2.28 -15.46
C ARG A 286 -0.79 3.53 -14.79
N SER A 287 -0.17 3.42 -13.61
CA SER A 287 0.43 4.54 -12.86
C SER A 287 -0.57 5.64 -12.50
N GLY A 288 -0.21 6.54 -11.56
CA GLY A 288 -1.06 7.66 -11.17
C GLY A 288 -0.67 8.98 -11.83
N GLN A 289 -1.65 9.79 -12.24
CA GLN A 289 -1.46 11.11 -12.84
C GLN A 289 -1.94 12.26 -11.94
N SER A 290 -3.02 12.02 -11.19
CA SER A 290 -3.64 13.04 -10.36
C SER A 290 -4.20 12.45 -9.08
N PHE A 291 -4.22 13.23 -8.00
CA PHE A 291 -4.91 12.89 -6.77
C PHE A 291 -5.83 14.04 -6.37
N THR A 292 -7.10 13.75 -6.17
CA THR A 292 -8.14 14.75 -5.94
C THR A 292 -8.92 14.44 -4.67
N ILE A 293 -9.05 15.43 -3.79
CA ILE A 293 -9.84 15.35 -2.56
C ILE A 293 -11.00 16.36 -2.64
N PRO A 294 -12.26 15.93 -2.43
CA PRO A 294 -13.38 16.85 -2.23
C PRO A 294 -13.17 17.76 -1.02
N VAL A 295 -13.51 19.03 -1.18
CA VAL A 295 -13.40 20.08 -0.18
C VAL A 295 -14.75 20.79 -0.06
N THR A 296 -15.38 20.70 1.10
CA THR A 296 -16.73 21.27 1.32
C THR A 296 -16.76 22.79 1.12
N PRO A 297 -17.86 23.36 0.56
CA PRO A 297 -17.99 24.80 0.39
C PRO A 297 -17.72 25.60 1.67
N GLY A 298 -16.88 26.63 1.57
CA GLY A 298 -16.48 27.46 2.70
C GLY A 298 -15.23 26.98 3.46
N ALA A 299 -14.68 25.81 3.10
CA ALA A 299 -13.38 25.40 3.60
C ALA A 299 -12.26 26.29 3.02
N ILE A 300 -11.33 26.65 3.88
CA ILE A 300 -10.11 27.38 3.57
C ILE A 300 -8.98 26.37 3.61
N VAL A 301 -8.31 26.17 2.48
CA VAL A 301 -7.15 25.28 2.34
C VAL A 301 -5.87 26.11 2.37
N THR A 302 -4.92 25.73 3.23
CA THR A 302 -3.60 26.37 3.38
C THR A 302 -2.50 25.32 3.54
N ASN A 303 -1.24 25.74 3.59
CA ASN A 303 -0.08 24.86 3.82
C ASN A 303 -0.05 23.64 2.89
N VAL A 304 -0.40 23.84 1.61
CA VAL A 304 -0.40 22.76 0.64
C VAL A 304 1.04 22.31 0.39
N GLY A 305 1.26 21.00 0.46
CA GLY A 305 2.54 20.38 0.17
C GLY A 305 2.39 19.13 -0.70
N TYR A 306 3.51 18.75 -1.28
CA TYR A 306 3.69 17.58 -2.12
C TYR A 306 5.10 17.02 -1.86
N HIS A 307 5.25 15.70 -1.93
CA HIS A 307 6.54 15.04 -1.90
C HIS A 307 6.50 13.82 -2.81
N ASP A 308 7.54 13.64 -3.62
CA ASP A 308 7.73 12.52 -4.53
C ASP A 308 9.10 11.87 -4.34
N ILE A 309 9.48 10.98 -5.26
CA ILE A 309 10.82 10.40 -5.28
C ILE A 309 11.48 10.67 -6.63
N ASP A 310 12.69 11.21 -6.59
CA ASP A 310 13.46 11.49 -7.79
C ASP A 310 13.86 10.19 -8.52
N HIS A 311 13.52 10.11 -9.81
CA HIS A 311 14.15 9.15 -10.70
C HIS A 311 15.60 9.52 -10.96
N HIS A 312 16.47 8.52 -11.08
CA HIS A 312 17.90 8.73 -11.27
C HIS A 312 18.46 7.86 -12.40
N SER A 313 19.74 8.07 -12.70
CA SER A 313 20.48 7.29 -13.70
C SER A 313 19.90 7.36 -15.13
N GLY A 314 19.09 8.37 -15.44
CA GLY A 314 18.53 8.60 -16.77
C GLY A 314 17.39 7.65 -17.14
N GLU A 315 16.81 6.95 -16.16
CA GLU A 315 15.68 6.04 -16.37
C GLU A 315 14.46 6.74 -16.95
N GLY A 316 13.83 6.11 -17.95
CA GLY A 316 12.46 6.42 -18.38
C GLY A 316 12.03 5.65 -19.62
N GLU A 317 11.01 6.16 -20.31
CA GLU A 317 10.42 5.56 -21.52
C GLU A 317 11.00 6.15 -22.80
N ASN A 318 11.11 5.32 -23.83
CA ASN A 318 11.59 5.69 -25.17
C ASN A 318 12.99 6.36 -25.16
N GLY A 319 13.84 6.01 -24.18
CA GLY A 319 15.18 6.58 -24.01
C GLY A 319 15.21 8.01 -23.43
N GLY A 320 14.05 8.55 -23.01
CA GLY A 320 13.97 9.80 -22.27
C GLY A 320 13.94 9.55 -20.77
N ALA A 321 14.58 10.42 -19.99
CA ALA A 321 14.52 10.34 -18.53
C ALA A 321 13.16 10.84 -18.01
N TYR A 322 12.60 10.15 -17.02
CA TYR A 322 11.44 10.61 -16.27
C TYR A 322 11.69 11.97 -15.63
N LYS A 323 10.68 12.84 -15.64
CA LYS A 323 10.72 14.14 -14.98
C LYS A 323 10.55 13.98 -13.47
N GLY A 324 11.24 14.80 -12.69
CA GLY A 324 10.99 15.02 -11.27
C GLY A 324 10.36 16.39 -11.02
N THR A 325 9.46 16.83 -11.91
CA THR A 325 8.73 18.09 -11.70
C THR A 325 7.53 17.81 -10.80
N ASP A 326 7.47 18.51 -9.67
CA ASP A 326 6.37 18.41 -8.71
C ASP A 326 5.00 18.60 -9.37
N TRP A 327 4.00 17.89 -8.85
CA TRP A 327 2.63 18.00 -9.34
C TRP A 327 2.06 19.39 -9.06
N ALA A 328 1.44 19.97 -10.07
CA ALA A 328 0.76 21.25 -9.95
C ALA A 328 -0.49 21.11 -9.07
N VAL A 329 -0.71 22.08 -8.18
CA VAL A 329 -1.87 22.11 -7.27
C VAL A 329 -2.91 23.10 -7.78
N THR A 330 -4.17 22.66 -7.82
CA THR A 330 -5.33 23.55 -7.98
C THR A 330 -6.30 23.35 -6.82
N VAL A 331 -6.76 24.46 -6.23
CA VAL A 331 -7.87 24.48 -5.26
C VAL A 331 -9.01 25.27 -5.88
N GLY A 332 -10.12 24.61 -6.20
CA GLY A 332 -11.23 25.19 -6.94
C GLY A 332 -12.36 24.20 -7.15
N ASP A 333 -13.55 24.70 -7.49
CA ASP A 333 -14.72 23.88 -7.86
C ASP A 333 -15.12 22.79 -6.84
N GLY A 334 -14.80 23.00 -5.56
CA GLY A 334 -15.09 22.04 -4.48
C GLY A 334 -14.05 20.94 -4.32
N PHE A 335 -12.84 21.11 -4.87
CA PHE A 335 -11.76 20.14 -4.81
C PHE A 335 -10.40 20.79 -4.53
N ILE A 336 -9.50 20.00 -3.98
CA ILE A 336 -8.05 20.19 -4.12
C ILE A 336 -7.50 19.05 -4.98
N THR A 337 -6.73 19.38 -5.99
CA THR A 337 -6.16 18.43 -6.96
C THR A 337 -4.69 18.70 -7.15
N TRP A 338 -3.88 17.64 -7.06
CA TRP A 338 -2.50 17.62 -7.55
C TRP A 338 -2.49 16.85 -8.87
N THR A 339 -1.79 17.34 -9.89
CA THR A 339 -1.68 16.65 -11.18
C THR A 339 -0.34 16.91 -11.86
N THR A 340 0.12 15.91 -12.62
CA THR A 340 1.18 16.05 -13.62
C THR A 340 0.62 16.17 -15.04
N ASP A 341 1.50 16.30 -16.03
CA ASP A 341 1.16 16.35 -17.45
C ASP A 341 0.45 15.05 -17.91
N ASP A 342 -0.35 15.15 -18.98
CA ASP A 342 -1.03 14.00 -19.58
C ASP A 342 -0.04 13.06 -20.29
N TYR A 343 -0.35 11.76 -20.31
CA TYR A 343 0.46 10.74 -20.99
C TYR A 343 0.67 11.03 -22.48
N ASP A 344 -0.36 11.52 -23.17
CA ASP A 344 -0.29 11.86 -24.60
C ASP A 344 0.59 13.10 -24.87
N THR A 345 0.87 13.91 -23.84
CA THR A 345 1.73 15.09 -23.91
C THR A 345 3.18 14.74 -23.58
N ASP A 346 3.41 14.05 -22.45
CA ASP A 346 4.73 13.58 -22.05
C ASP A 346 4.65 12.22 -21.35
N VAL A 347 4.97 11.14 -22.07
CA VAL A 347 5.06 9.78 -21.51
C VAL A 347 6.09 9.66 -20.38
N ASN A 348 7.00 10.63 -20.26
CA ASN A 348 8.01 10.72 -19.21
C ASN A 348 7.65 11.71 -18.10
N ALA A 349 6.43 12.23 -18.06
CA ALA A 349 5.93 13.01 -16.93
C ALA A 349 6.12 12.27 -15.60
N ASN A 350 6.11 13.04 -14.51
CA ASN A 350 6.35 12.57 -13.16
C ASN A 350 5.15 11.77 -12.60
N ALA A 351 4.68 10.76 -13.32
CA ALA A 351 3.57 9.93 -12.89
C ALA A 351 3.98 9.03 -11.71
N LEU A 352 3.03 8.69 -10.84
CA LEU A 352 3.23 7.77 -9.73
C LEU A 352 3.43 6.33 -10.26
N ARG A 353 4.68 5.97 -10.56
CA ARG A 353 5.08 4.68 -11.14
C ARG A 353 5.12 3.57 -10.09
N TRP A 354 5.12 2.32 -10.54
CA TRP A 354 5.13 1.17 -9.64
C TRP A 354 6.36 1.13 -8.72
N GLY A 355 6.17 0.62 -7.51
CA GLY A 355 7.17 0.61 -6.47
C GLY A 355 7.57 2.00 -5.95
N THR A 356 6.74 3.03 -6.19
CA THR A 356 6.96 4.40 -5.68
C THR A 356 5.78 4.94 -4.87
N LEU A 357 6.05 5.92 -4.00
CA LEU A 357 5.08 6.54 -3.09
C LEU A 357 5.18 8.07 -3.17
N PHE A 358 4.04 8.73 -3.37
CA PHE A 358 3.92 10.20 -3.30
C PHE A 358 3.06 10.63 -2.11
N ASN A 359 3.34 11.80 -1.56
CA ASN A 359 2.60 12.40 -0.46
C ASN A 359 1.86 13.66 -0.91
N PHE A 360 0.67 13.85 -0.35
CA PHE A 360 -0.20 14.99 -0.58
C PHE A 360 -0.66 15.51 0.77
N ARG A 361 -0.51 16.82 1.02
CA ARG A 361 -0.81 17.39 2.34
C ARG A 361 -1.36 18.80 2.26
N PHE A 362 -2.21 19.14 3.22
CA PHE A 362 -2.72 20.48 3.39
C PHE A 362 -3.36 20.65 4.79
N THR A 363 -3.57 21.90 5.19
CA THR A 363 -4.37 22.27 6.36
C THR A 363 -5.73 22.79 5.89
N ALA A 364 -6.81 22.42 6.57
CA ALA A 364 -8.13 23.04 6.36
C ALA A 364 -8.79 23.46 7.67
N ASN A 365 -9.63 24.50 7.62
CA ASN A 365 -10.45 24.97 8.75
C ASN A 365 -11.77 24.19 8.94
N VAL A 366 -11.83 22.97 8.42
CA VAL A 366 -13.02 22.11 8.47
C VAL A 366 -12.61 20.74 8.98
N ALA A 367 -13.38 20.22 9.94
CA ALA A 367 -13.18 18.91 10.53
C ALA A 367 -13.30 17.78 9.49
N PRO A 368 -12.60 16.64 9.72
CA PRO A 368 -12.67 15.52 8.80
C PRO A 368 -14.03 14.84 8.82
N GLY A 369 -14.45 14.36 7.65
CA GLY A 369 -15.49 13.36 7.48
C GLY A 369 -15.15 12.42 6.32
N LEU A 370 -15.92 11.37 6.13
CA LEU A 370 -15.74 10.43 5.01
C LEU A 370 -15.85 11.17 3.69
N SER A 371 -14.86 10.97 2.84
CA SER A 371 -14.78 11.56 1.52
C SER A 371 -14.29 10.50 0.55
N THR A 372 -14.68 10.63 -0.72
CA THR A 372 -14.18 9.79 -1.79
C THR A 372 -13.12 10.58 -2.55
N ALA A 373 -11.86 10.21 -2.35
CA ALA A 373 -10.76 10.72 -3.14
C ALA A 373 -10.73 10.02 -4.50
N ILE A 374 -10.19 10.71 -5.50
CA ILE A 374 -10.08 10.22 -6.87
C ILE A 374 -8.61 10.16 -7.25
N LEU A 375 -8.14 8.98 -7.65
CA LEU A 375 -6.84 8.77 -8.26
C LEU A 375 -7.02 8.64 -9.78
N GLY A 376 -6.53 9.64 -10.51
CA GLY A 376 -6.48 9.62 -11.97
C GLY A 376 -5.34 8.72 -12.44
N LEU A 377 -5.59 7.87 -13.44
CA LEU A 377 -4.62 6.94 -13.99
C LEU A 377 -3.90 7.56 -15.18
N PHE A 378 -2.58 7.37 -15.23
CA PHE A 378 -1.72 8.06 -16.20
C PHE A 378 -1.75 7.44 -17.58
N ARG A 379 -1.42 6.15 -17.70
CA ARG A 379 -1.48 5.48 -19.01
C ARG A 379 -2.94 5.35 -19.46
N PRO A 380 -3.21 5.32 -20.78
CA PRO A 380 -4.56 5.10 -21.30
C PRO A 380 -5.15 3.73 -20.90
N GLY A 381 -6.49 3.66 -20.81
CA GLY A 381 -7.25 2.44 -20.56
C GLY A 381 -8.51 2.69 -19.74
N THR A 382 -9.35 1.68 -19.50
CA THR A 382 -10.61 1.85 -18.76
C THR A 382 -10.57 1.10 -17.42
N PRO A 383 -10.90 1.74 -16.29
CA PRO A 383 -11.30 3.16 -16.15
C PRO A 383 -10.12 4.12 -16.29
N ASP A 384 -10.40 5.43 -16.44
CA ASP A 384 -9.39 6.50 -16.44
C ASP A 384 -9.06 7.02 -15.03
N ALA A 385 -9.91 6.70 -14.04
CA ALA A 385 -9.71 7.04 -12.65
C ALA A 385 -10.34 5.98 -11.74
N VAL A 386 -9.89 5.95 -10.49
CA VAL A 386 -10.40 5.04 -9.46
C VAL A 386 -10.65 5.80 -8.17
N ASP A 387 -11.70 5.38 -7.47
CA ASP A 387 -12.16 6.01 -6.23
C ASP A 387 -11.55 5.32 -5.01
N VAL A 388 -11.34 6.08 -3.93
CA VAL A 388 -10.89 5.57 -2.65
C VAL A 388 -11.51 6.33 -1.49
N ASP A 389 -12.09 5.59 -0.55
CA ASP A 389 -12.64 6.16 0.67
C ASP A 389 -11.49 6.61 1.59
N VAL A 390 -11.53 7.88 1.97
CA VAL A 390 -10.57 8.51 2.88
C VAL A 390 -11.32 9.45 3.84
N LEU A 391 -10.58 10.12 4.74
CA LEU A 391 -11.10 11.30 5.43
C LEU A 391 -10.72 12.56 4.65
N GLY A 392 -11.67 13.47 4.45
CA GLY A 392 -11.46 14.77 3.81
C GLY A 392 -12.25 15.90 4.50
N PRO A 393 -11.99 17.17 4.14
CA PRO A 393 -12.59 18.33 4.80
C PRO A 393 -14.11 18.41 4.61
N GLY A 394 -14.85 18.25 5.71
CA GLY A 394 -16.31 18.37 5.71
C GLY A 394 -17.02 17.21 5.00
N GLY A 395 -16.39 16.03 4.95
CA GLY A 395 -17.02 14.81 4.45
C GLY A 395 -18.17 14.30 5.33
N ASP A 396 -18.78 13.18 4.94
CA ASP A 396 -19.91 12.59 5.66
C ASP A 396 -19.47 12.00 7.00
N THR A 397 -20.19 12.32 8.07
CA THR A 397 -19.95 11.76 9.41
C THR A 397 -20.77 10.51 9.70
N THR A 398 -21.52 10.02 8.70
CA THR A 398 -22.35 8.82 8.80
C THR A 398 -21.72 7.65 8.04
N VAL A 399 -21.88 6.44 8.58
CA VAL A 399 -21.35 5.22 7.93
C VAL A 399 -22.27 4.86 6.76
N PRO A 400 -21.77 4.66 5.53
CA PRO A 400 -22.64 4.32 4.39
C PRO A 400 -23.15 2.87 4.49
N CYS A 401 -24.34 2.58 3.93
CA CYS A 401 -24.90 1.22 3.95
C CYS A 401 -23.97 0.16 3.33
N GLY A 402 -23.26 0.52 2.27
CA GLY A 402 -22.31 -0.37 1.58
C GLY A 402 -21.13 -0.82 2.46
N ALA A 403 -20.78 -0.03 3.48
CA ALA A 403 -19.74 -0.37 4.45
C ALA A 403 -20.17 -1.48 5.42
N ILE A 404 -21.47 -1.65 5.66
CA ILE A 404 -21.99 -2.59 6.65
C ILE A 404 -21.91 -4.03 6.12
N LYS A 405 -20.77 -4.68 6.39
CA LYS A 405 -20.52 -6.08 6.05
C LYS A 405 -21.45 -7.03 6.79
N LYS A 406 -21.64 -6.84 8.10
CA LYS A 406 -22.54 -7.67 8.92
C LYS A 406 -23.22 -6.85 10.00
N PHE A 407 -24.50 -7.16 10.24
CA PHE A 407 -25.21 -6.81 11.45
C PHE A 407 -25.68 -8.11 12.09
N VAL A 408 -25.33 -8.32 13.37
CA VAL A 408 -25.65 -9.56 14.09
C VAL A 408 -26.20 -9.22 15.45
N ALA A 409 -27.21 -9.98 15.87
CA ALA A 409 -27.77 -9.90 17.20
C ALA A 409 -27.75 -11.28 17.87
N ARG A 410 -27.58 -11.31 19.19
CA ARG A 410 -27.63 -12.54 19.98
C ARG A 410 -28.00 -12.25 21.44
N CYS A 411 -28.61 -13.22 22.09
CA CYS A 411 -28.80 -13.23 23.53
C CYS A 411 -27.73 -14.09 24.21
N ASN A 412 -27.26 -13.66 25.37
CA ASN A 412 -26.52 -14.51 26.29
C ASN A 412 -27.51 -15.16 27.28
N PRO A 413 -27.74 -16.48 27.20
CA PRO A 413 -28.78 -17.16 27.98
C PRO A 413 -28.49 -17.13 29.50
N THR A 414 -27.21 -17.11 29.90
CA THR A 414 -26.84 -17.08 31.32
C THR A 414 -27.09 -15.73 31.98
N SER A 415 -27.11 -14.64 31.21
CA SER A 415 -27.20 -13.27 31.74
C SER A 415 -28.42 -12.48 31.28
N GLY A 416 -29.28 -13.04 30.42
CA GLY A 416 -30.40 -12.33 29.80
C GLY A 416 -29.96 -11.09 29.02
N LYS A 417 -28.72 -11.09 28.54
CA LYS A 417 -28.08 -9.92 27.92
C LYS A 417 -28.19 -10.01 26.41
N VAL A 418 -28.97 -9.12 25.83
CA VAL A 418 -29.10 -8.95 24.38
C VAL A 418 -27.93 -8.10 23.88
N ILE A 419 -27.37 -8.48 22.75
CA ILE A 419 -26.21 -7.86 22.12
C ILE A 419 -26.53 -7.61 20.66
N GLY A 420 -26.44 -6.36 20.23
CA GLY A 420 -26.34 -5.98 18.82
C GLY A 420 -24.90 -5.63 18.45
N LYS A 421 -24.44 -6.07 17.29
CA LYS A 421 -23.09 -5.82 16.80
C LYS A 421 -23.08 -5.52 15.30
N VAL A 422 -22.43 -4.41 14.96
CA VAL A 422 -22.12 -4.01 13.59
C VAL A 422 -20.68 -4.40 13.27
N VAL A 423 -20.44 -4.85 12.04
CA VAL A 423 -19.12 -5.09 11.47
C VAL A 423 -19.03 -4.44 10.10
N THR A 424 -18.04 -3.59 9.88
CA THR A 424 -17.76 -2.97 8.58
C THR A 424 -16.84 -3.84 7.71
N ASN A 425 -16.78 -3.54 6.41
CA ASN A 425 -15.91 -4.18 5.43
C ASN A 425 -14.42 -3.92 5.69
N ASN A 426 -14.06 -2.69 6.06
CA ASN A 426 -12.73 -2.23 6.44
C ASN A 426 -12.83 -1.29 7.66
N ASP A 427 -11.70 -0.76 8.10
CA ASP A 427 -11.54 0.13 9.25
C ASP A 427 -11.46 1.63 8.88
N ALA A 428 -11.71 1.98 7.62
CA ALA A 428 -11.80 3.37 7.17
C ALA A 428 -12.91 4.16 7.91
N TYR A 429 -13.92 3.44 8.42
CA TYR A 429 -15.06 4.00 9.14
C TYR A 429 -14.89 4.00 10.67
N ASP A 430 -13.75 3.56 11.20
CA ASP A 430 -13.48 3.59 12.63
C ASP A 430 -13.53 5.03 13.18
N GLY A 431 -14.07 5.20 14.39
CA GLY A 431 -14.35 6.50 15.00
C GLY A 431 -15.76 7.03 14.69
N LEU A 432 -16.38 6.60 13.59
CA LEU A 432 -17.73 7.04 13.25
C LEU A 432 -18.80 6.38 14.12
N PRO A 433 -19.86 7.11 14.50
CA PRO A 433 -20.95 6.56 15.28
C PRO A 433 -21.85 5.67 14.43
N VAL A 434 -22.28 4.54 15.02
CA VAL A 434 -23.47 3.82 14.60
C VAL A 434 -24.45 3.76 15.76
N GLU A 435 -25.74 3.76 15.45
CA GLU A 435 -26.79 3.67 16.46
C GLU A 435 -27.44 2.30 16.40
N ILE A 436 -27.42 1.58 17.52
CA ILE A 436 -28.00 0.25 17.66
C ILE A 436 -29.15 0.34 18.64
N GLY A 437 -30.34 -0.11 18.23
CA GLY A 437 -31.53 -0.23 19.05
C GLY A 437 -31.70 -1.64 19.62
N ILE A 438 -32.09 -1.75 20.89
CA ILE A 438 -32.57 -3.00 21.51
C ILE A 438 -33.90 -2.68 22.21
N ASP A 439 -35.00 -3.23 21.69
CA ASP A 439 -36.37 -2.95 22.14
C ASP A 439 -36.66 -1.43 22.23
N GLY A 440 -36.29 -0.69 21.18
CA GLY A 440 -36.43 0.77 21.12
C GLY A 440 -35.44 1.56 21.99
N ASN A 441 -34.57 0.90 22.77
CA ASN A 441 -33.48 1.57 23.49
C ASN A 441 -32.31 1.76 22.54
N VAL A 442 -32.08 2.99 22.08
CA VAL A 442 -31.04 3.31 21.12
C VAL A 442 -29.77 3.76 21.84
N ARG A 443 -28.61 3.28 21.36
CA ARG A 443 -27.31 3.78 21.81
C ARG A 443 -26.40 4.05 20.61
N SER A 444 -25.82 5.25 20.59
CA SER A 444 -24.71 5.60 19.71
C SER A 444 -23.41 4.99 20.22
N VAL A 445 -22.70 4.27 19.36
CA VAL A 445 -21.44 3.59 19.66
C VAL A 445 -20.49 3.81 18.49
N ALA A 446 -19.28 4.29 18.77
CA ALA A 446 -18.25 4.44 17.74
C ALA A 446 -17.74 3.08 17.24
N LEU A 447 -17.44 3.00 15.94
CA LEU A 447 -16.72 1.87 15.36
C LEU A 447 -15.28 1.85 15.88
N VAL A 448 -14.82 0.67 16.32
CA VAL A 448 -13.44 0.42 16.74
C VAL A 448 -13.00 -0.93 16.19
N ASN A 449 -11.91 -0.96 15.43
CA ASN A 449 -11.40 -2.15 14.74
C ASN A 449 -12.51 -2.83 13.92
N ARG A 450 -13.21 -2.03 13.11
CA ARG A 450 -14.33 -2.40 12.23
C ARG A 450 -15.60 -2.83 12.95
N ARG A 451 -15.72 -2.53 14.25
CA ARG A 451 -16.77 -3.13 15.09
C ARG A 451 -17.37 -2.10 16.04
N ALA A 452 -18.69 -2.11 16.11
CA ALA A 452 -19.43 -1.41 17.16
C ALA A 452 -20.38 -2.42 17.81
N LYS A 453 -20.57 -2.27 19.12
CA LYS A 453 -21.39 -3.20 19.90
C LYS A 453 -22.18 -2.44 20.95
N TYR A 454 -23.48 -2.70 20.97
CA TYR A 454 -24.36 -2.31 22.06
C TYR A 454 -24.91 -3.57 22.74
N SER A 455 -25.08 -3.51 24.05
CA SER A 455 -25.65 -4.61 24.81
C SER A 455 -26.37 -4.12 26.05
N ARG A 456 -27.49 -4.77 26.37
CA ARG A 456 -28.37 -4.42 27.48
C ARG A 456 -28.92 -5.70 28.12
N ILE A 457 -29.16 -5.68 29.43
CA ILE A 457 -29.93 -6.74 30.11
C ILE A 457 -31.40 -6.47 29.80
N ALA A 458 -32.05 -7.41 29.12
CA ALA A 458 -33.43 -7.27 28.65
C ALA A 458 -34.39 -8.29 29.29
N GLY A 459 -33.85 -9.31 29.97
CA GLY A 459 -34.64 -10.38 30.60
C GLY A 459 -34.93 -11.53 29.64
N PRO A 460 -35.69 -12.55 30.08
CA PRO A 460 -36.16 -13.61 29.20
C PRO A 460 -37.29 -13.10 28.29
N GLY A 461 -37.36 -13.61 27.07
CA GLY A 461 -38.38 -13.23 26.09
C GLY A 461 -37.81 -12.93 24.70
N SER A 462 -38.69 -12.43 23.82
CA SER A 462 -38.33 -12.02 22.46
C SER A 462 -37.92 -10.55 22.45
N HIS A 463 -36.83 -10.26 21.74
CA HIS A 463 -36.22 -8.94 21.68
C HIS A 463 -35.89 -8.56 20.25
N THR A 464 -36.25 -7.33 19.87
CA THR A 464 -35.92 -6.77 18.55
C THR A 464 -34.63 -5.98 18.65
N VAL A 465 -33.67 -6.28 17.79
CA VAL A 465 -32.40 -5.56 17.68
C VAL A 465 -32.29 -4.93 16.30
N GLU A 466 -32.17 -3.61 16.24
CA GLU A 466 -32.19 -2.85 14.99
C GLU A 466 -30.93 -1.99 14.82
N LEU A 467 -30.56 -1.77 13.56
CA LEU A 467 -29.54 -0.79 13.18
C LEU A 467 -30.28 0.51 12.84
N VAL A 468 -30.25 1.47 13.76
CA VAL A 468 -30.97 2.74 13.64
C VAL A 468 -30.21 3.70 12.72
N THR A 469 -28.89 3.79 12.90
CA THR A 469 -28.00 4.59 12.07
C THR A 469 -26.77 3.77 11.71
N PRO A 470 -26.44 3.59 10.42
CA PRO A 470 -27.18 4.12 9.27
C PRO A 470 -28.52 3.40 9.04
N ALA A 471 -29.58 4.18 8.84
CA ALA A 471 -30.95 3.69 8.78
C ALA A 471 -31.20 2.81 7.55
N ALA A 472 -32.05 1.79 7.70
CA ALA A 472 -32.48 0.89 6.63
C ALA A 472 -31.35 0.13 5.88
N CYS A 473 -30.13 0.08 6.41
CA CYS A 473 -29.03 -0.65 5.79
C CYS A 473 -29.08 -2.16 6.02
N LYS A 474 -29.74 -2.61 7.08
CA LYS A 474 -29.96 -4.02 7.45
C LYS A 474 -31.32 -4.18 8.12
N ASP A 475 -31.98 -5.30 7.88
CA ASP A 475 -33.24 -5.63 8.55
C ASP A 475 -33.04 -5.82 10.06
N PRO A 476 -34.04 -5.46 10.89
CA PRO A 476 -34.04 -5.80 12.31
C PRO A 476 -33.93 -7.31 12.54
N ILE A 477 -33.26 -7.69 13.63
CA ILE A 477 -33.03 -9.08 14.02
C ILE A 477 -33.80 -9.36 15.30
N GLU A 478 -34.70 -10.35 15.24
CA GLU A 478 -35.38 -10.91 16.40
C GLU A 478 -34.48 -11.90 17.13
N VAL A 479 -34.44 -11.79 18.46
CA VAL A 479 -33.58 -12.60 19.32
C VAL A 479 -34.37 -13.07 20.52
N ASN A 480 -34.41 -14.38 20.76
CA ASN A 480 -35.02 -14.93 21.98
C ASN A 480 -33.95 -15.15 23.06
N CYS A 481 -34.27 -14.70 24.27
CA CYS A 481 -33.55 -15.00 25.50
C CYS A 481 -34.33 -16.06 26.28
N ASP A 482 -33.83 -17.29 26.27
CA ASP A 482 -34.36 -18.41 27.07
C ASP A 482 -33.83 -18.41 28.50
#